data_AF-A0A8T4E573-F1
#
_entry.id   AF-A0A8T4E573-F1
#
_cell.length_a   1.000
_cell.length_b   1.000
_cell.length_c   1.000
_cell.angle_alpha   90.00
_cell.angle_beta   90.00
_cell.angle_gamma   90.00
#
_symmetry.space_group_name_H-M   'P 1'
#
loop_
_entity.id
_entity.type
_entity.pdbx_description
1 polymer ?
#
loop_
_entity_poly.entity_id
_entity_poly.type
_entity_poly.pdbx_seq_one_letter_code
_entity_poly.pdbx_strand_id
1 'polypeptide(L)'
;MDVLKGAFGGGEKKTLASKEFKCPNCGAKVTLDMERCYECGVRIKSMFRKKCPKCKALNELDAKICVECKYDFESEIRAAKKTQYRCPRCGYKMDVYMMQCPVCGVRFG
;
A
#
# COMPACT_ATOMS: atom_id res chain seq x y z
N MET A 1 31.36 20.26 30.71
CA MET A 1 30.87 18.93 30.32
C MET A 1 29.47 19.11 29.77
N ASP A 2 29.30 19.09 28.45
CA ASP A 2 28.86 17.90 27.69
C ASP A 2 27.37 17.60 28.02
N VAL A 3 26.40 17.55 27.12
CA VAL A 3 26.34 17.39 25.68
C VAL A 3 24.90 17.74 25.26
N LEU A 4 24.75 18.27 24.05
CA LEU A 4 23.50 18.43 23.31
C LEU A 4 22.63 17.16 23.31
N LYS A 5 21.33 17.30 23.55
CA LYS A 5 20.27 16.41 23.03
C LYS A 5 19.07 17.30 22.75
N GLY A 6 18.65 17.53 21.51
CA GLY A 6 18.65 16.64 20.36
C GLY A 6 17.20 16.62 19.89
N ALA A 7 16.92 17.48 18.90
CA ALA A 7 15.62 17.58 18.26
C ALA A 7 15.26 16.28 17.56
N PHE A 8 14.04 15.77 17.76
CA PHE A 8 13.39 14.91 16.79
C PHE A 8 11.94 15.38 16.61
N GLY A 9 11.73 16.09 15.51
CA GLY A 9 10.43 16.49 15.02
C GLY A 9 9.59 15.26 14.73
N GLY A 10 8.49 15.13 15.47
CA GLY A 10 7.38 14.25 15.13
C GLY A 10 6.71 14.79 13.88
N GLY A 11 7.23 14.42 12.71
CA GLY A 11 6.57 14.67 11.44
C GLY A 11 5.22 13.97 11.45
N GLU A 12 4.16 14.76 11.59
CA GLU A 12 2.77 14.38 11.42
C GLU A 12 2.57 13.89 9.98
N LYS A 13 2.84 12.61 9.75
CA LYS A 13 2.51 11.93 8.50
C LYS A 13 1.00 11.80 8.44
N LYS A 14 0.35 12.77 7.78
CA LYS A 14 -1.07 12.81 7.42
C LYS A 14 -1.63 11.40 7.26
N THR A 15 -2.45 11.01 8.22
CA THR A 15 -3.01 9.70 8.43
C THR A 15 -3.75 9.24 7.17
N LEU A 16 -3.28 8.13 6.58
CA LEU A 16 -4.08 7.27 5.73
C LEU A 16 -5.23 6.76 6.60
N ALA A 17 -6.33 7.49 6.59
CA ALA A 17 -7.52 7.27 7.40
C ALA A 17 -7.94 5.79 7.41
N SER A 18 -7.66 5.13 8.55
CA SER A 18 -8.62 4.40 9.36
C SER A 18 -9.74 3.69 8.58
N LYS A 19 -9.40 2.62 7.87
CA LYS A 19 -10.42 1.68 7.36
C LYS A 19 -10.03 0.25 7.69
N GLU A 20 -10.92 -0.40 8.45
CA GLU A 20 -10.78 -1.78 8.89
C GLU A 20 -11.09 -2.75 7.75
N PHE A 21 -10.28 -3.79 7.62
CA PHE A 21 -10.52 -4.95 6.75
C PHE A 21 -10.30 -6.24 7.55
N LYS A 22 -10.76 -7.38 7.01
CA LYS A 22 -10.51 -8.69 7.63
C LYS A 22 -9.11 -9.16 7.26
N CYS A 23 -8.35 -9.57 8.27
CA CYS A 23 -7.08 -10.26 8.12
C CYS A 23 -7.33 -11.52 7.26
N PRO A 24 -6.74 -11.66 6.07
CA PRO A 24 -6.91 -12.85 5.24
C PRO A 24 -6.35 -14.13 5.87
N ASN A 25 -5.53 -14.02 6.92
CA ASN A 25 -4.96 -15.18 7.60
C ASN A 25 -5.89 -15.72 8.72
N CYS A 26 -6.55 -14.86 9.50
CA CYS A 26 -7.35 -15.28 10.67
C CYS A 26 -8.74 -14.65 10.77
N GLY A 27 -9.09 -13.70 9.89
CA GLY A 27 -10.39 -13.02 9.87
C GLY A 27 -10.53 -11.81 10.80
N ALA A 28 -9.55 -11.55 11.67
CA ALA A 28 -9.55 -10.42 12.61
C ALA A 28 -9.65 -9.06 11.89
N LYS A 29 -10.27 -8.06 12.51
CA LYS A 29 -10.35 -6.72 11.93
C LYS A 29 -9.00 -6.00 12.07
N VAL A 30 -8.41 -5.54 10.99
CA VAL A 30 -7.09 -4.90 10.97
C VAL A 30 -7.12 -3.67 10.08
N THR A 31 -6.18 -2.74 10.27
CA THR A 31 -6.02 -1.54 9.44
C THR A 31 -4.67 -1.56 8.71
N LEU A 32 -4.50 -0.73 7.68
CA LEU A 32 -3.30 -0.73 6.83
C LEU A 32 -2.09 -0.10 7.53
N ASP A 33 -2.32 0.66 8.60
CA ASP A 33 -1.28 1.25 9.45
C ASP A 33 -0.67 0.24 10.45
N MET A 34 -1.39 -0.84 10.77
CA MET A 34 -0.86 -1.89 11.64
C MET A 34 0.33 -2.60 10.99
N GLU A 35 1.41 -2.80 11.74
CA GLU A 35 2.54 -3.61 11.25
C GLU A 35 2.21 -5.11 11.21
N ARG A 36 1.48 -5.57 12.23
CA ARG A 36 1.07 -6.97 12.40
C ARG A 36 -0.39 -7.06 12.85
N CYS A 37 -1.04 -8.16 12.48
CA CYS A 37 -2.36 -8.51 13.04
C CYS A 37 -2.20 -8.80 14.53
N TYR A 38 -3.04 -8.19 15.38
CA TYR A 38 -2.98 -8.40 16.82
C TYR A 38 -3.41 -9.81 17.25
N GLU A 39 -4.26 -10.48 16.46
CA GLU A 39 -4.72 -11.85 16.77
C GLU A 39 -3.70 -12.91 16.38
N CYS A 40 -3.22 -12.94 15.13
CA CYS A 40 -2.36 -14.03 14.65
C CYS A 40 -0.90 -13.61 14.34
N GLY A 41 -0.53 -12.34 14.55
CA GLY A 41 0.86 -11.88 14.45
C GLY A 41 1.42 -11.75 13.03
N VAL A 42 0.67 -12.13 12.00
CA VAL A 42 1.07 -11.96 10.59
C VAL A 42 1.31 -10.50 10.24
N ARG A 43 2.35 -10.23 9.43
CA ARG A 43 2.65 -8.87 8.95
C ARG A 43 1.60 -8.40 7.95
N ILE A 44 0.90 -7.30 8.27
CA ILE A 44 -0.18 -6.77 7.44
C ILE A 44 0.34 -6.36 6.06
N LYS A 45 1.45 -5.62 6.01
CA LYS A 45 2.08 -5.20 4.76
C LYS A 45 2.44 -6.36 3.84
N SER A 46 2.79 -7.52 4.40
CA SER A 46 3.17 -8.70 3.61
C SER A 46 2.00 -9.34 2.86
N MET A 47 0.76 -9.03 3.27
CA MET A 47 -0.46 -9.54 2.62
C MET A 47 -0.85 -8.76 1.38
N PHE A 48 -0.35 -7.53 1.24
CA PHE A 48 -0.70 -6.67 0.12
C PHE A 48 0.50 -6.55 -0.81
N ARG A 49 0.37 -7.13 -2.00
CA ARG A 49 1.40 -7.10 -3.03
C ARG A 49 0.79 -6.71 -4.37
N LYS A 50 1.52 -5.94 -5.16
CA LYS A 50 1.15 -5.64 -6.55
C LYS A 50 1.87 -6.57 -7.50
N LYS A 51 1.17 -7.00 -8.55
CA LYS A 51 1.72 -7.87 -9.59
C LYS A 51 2.36 -7.02 -10.67
N CYS A 52 3.60 -7.33 -11.05
CA CYS A 52 4.27 -6.63 -12.16
C CYS A 52 3.54 -6.94 -13.47
N PRO A 53 3.15 -5.93 -14.28
CA PRO A 53 2.47 -6.17 -15.55
C PRO A 53 3.39 -6.82 -16.59
N LYS A 54 4.71 -6.59 -16.51
CA LYS A 54 5.71 -7.15 -17.42
C LYS A 54 6.06 -8.60 -17.11
N CYS A 55 6.43 -8.91 -15.86
CA CYS A 55 6.95 -10.25 -15.50
C CYS A 55 6.09 -11.03 -14.52
N LYS A 56 4.94 -10.50 -14.09
CA LYS A 56 4.01 -11.15 -13.14
C LYS A 56 4.53 -11.39 -11.73
N ALA A 57 5.74 -10.93 -11.39
CA ALA A 57 6.29 -11.02 -10.03
C ALA A 57 5.45 -10.22 -9.01
N LEU A 58 5.40 -10.70 -7.77
CA LEU A 58 4.75 -10.00 -6.65
C LEU A 58 5.71 -9.02 -5.98
N ASN A 59 5.32 -7.76 -5.90
CA ASN A 59 6.13 -6.67 -5.37
C ASN A 59 5.40 -6.01 -4.19
N GLU A 60 6.14 -5.32 -3.32
CA GLU A 60 5.53 -4.46 -2.30
C GLU A 60 4.66 -3.38 -2.98
N LEU A 61 3.57 -2.97 -2.32
CA LEU A 61 2.63 -2.01 -2.92
C LEU A 61 3.32 -0.69 -3.32
N ASP A 62 4.23 -0.20 -2.48
CA ASP A 62 4.98 1.03 -2.69
C ASP A 62 6.28 0.85 -3.51
N ALA A 63 6.58 -0.36 -3.99
CA ALA A 63 7.78 -0.62 -4.80
C ALA A 63 7.77 0.26 -6.07
N LYS A 64 8.80 1.10 -6.26
CA LYS A 64 8.93 1.93 -7.47
C LYS A 64 9.41 1.12 -8.67
N ILE A 65 10.25 0.13 -8.41
CA ILE A 65 10.86 -0.73 -9.42
C ILE A 65 10.51 -2.19 -9.09
N CYS A 66 10.27 -3.00 -10.12
CA CYS A 66 10.07 -4.43 -9.94
C CYS A 66 11.34 -5.11 -9.45
N VAL A 67 11.25 -5.90 -8.38
CA VAL A 67 12.40 -6.61 -7.80
C VAL A 67 13.04 -7.59 -8.79
N GLU A 68 12.22 -8.26 -9.60
CA GLU A 68 12.65 -9.26 -10.59
C GLU A 68 13.15 -8.62 -11.89
N CYS A 69 12.27 -7.92 -12.63
CA CYS A 69 12.57 -7.53 -14.02
C CYS A 69 12.93 -6.05 -14.22
N LYS A 70 13.08 -5.31 -13.12
CA LYS A 70 13.40 -3.86 -13.11
C LYS A 70 12.42 -2.95 -13.86
N TYR A 71 11.24 -3.47 -14.19
CA TYR A 71 10.13 -2.65 -14.70
C TYR A 71 9.83 -1.50 -13.74
N ASP A 72 9.78 -0.28 -14.27
CA ASP A 72 9.57 0.93 -13.49
C ASP A 72 8.07 1.27 -13.41
N PHE A 73 7.51 1.10 -12.21
CA PHE A 73 6.10 1.39 -11.96
C PHE A 73 5.82 2.90 -12.00
N GLU A 74 6.81 3.75 -11.77
CA GLU A 74 6.61 5.20 -11.71
C GLU A 74 6.57 5.82 -13.12
N SER A 75 7.40 5.35 -14.07
CA SER A 75 7.36 5.82 -15.46
C SER A 75 6.04 5.53 -16.16
N GLU A 76 5.38 4.39 -15.88
CA GLU A 76 4.06 4.13 -16.48
C GLU A 76 3.00 5.14 -15.97
N ILE A 77 3.03 5.49 -14.68
CA ILE A 77 2.15 6.51 -14.11
C ILE A 77 2.40 7.88 -14.76
N ARG A 78 3.67 8.27 -14.92
CA ARG A 78 4.03 9.54 -15.57
C ARG A 78 3.66 9.57 -17.05
N ALA A 79 3.97 8.50 -17.78
CA ALA A 79 3.71 8.39 -19.22
C ALA A 79 2.21 8.38 -19.53
N ALA A 80 1.40 7.79 -18.65
CA ALA A 80 -0.03 7.69 -18.87
C ALA A 80 -0.80 9.02 -18.69
N LYS A 81 -0.20 10.08 -18.12
CA LYS A 81 -0.91 11.30 -17.67
C LYS A 81 -2.18 10.99 -16.84
N LYS A 82 -2.26 9.82 -16.21
CA LYS A 82 -3.46 9.34 -15.53
C LYS A 82 -3.48 9.88 -14.10
N THR A 83 -4.62 10.45 -13.71
CA THR A 83 -4.88 10.81 -12.32
C THR A 83 -4.83 9.55 -11.46
N GLN A 84 -4.06 9.56 -10.37
CA GLN A 84 -4.14 8.48 -9.39
C GLN A 84 -5.53 8.52 -8.74
N TYR A 85 -6.32 7.48 -8.96
CA TYR A 85 -7.57 7.27 -8.24
C TYR A 85 -7.27 6.59 -6.91
N ARG A 86 -7.79 7.14 -5.82
CA ARG A 86 -7.72 6.52 -4.51
C ARG A 86 -9.00 5.74 -4.29
N CYS A 87 -8.88 4.42 -4.16
CA CYS A 87 -10.01 3.55 -3.83
C CYS A 87 -10.71 4.07 -2.55
N PRO A 88 -12.00 4.46 -2.61
CA PRO A 88 -12.75 4.93 -1.45
C PRO A 88 -12.97 3.84 -0.39
N ARG A 89 -12.78 2.56 -0.74
CA ARG A 89 -12.91 1.46 0.22
C ARG A 89 -11.65 1.21 1.04
N CYS A 90 -10.46 1.35 0.47
CA CYS A 90 -9.22 0.97 1.18
C CYS A 90 -8.08 1.98 1.04
N GLY A 91 -8.30 3.11 0.37
CA GLY A 91 -7.26 4.10 0.14
C GLY A 91 -6.17 3.68 -0.85
N TYR A 92 -6.30 2.49 -1.46
CA TYR A 92 -5.37 2.01 -2.47
C TYR A 92 -5.32 2.98 -3.65
N LYS A 93 -4.12 3.47 -3.96
CA LYS A 93 -3.89 4.32 -5.12
C LYS A 93 -3.75 3.43 -6.34
N MET A 94 -4.64 3.63 -7.30
CA MET A 94 -4.78 2.87 -8.53
C MET A 94 -5.05 3.78 -9.70
N ASP A 95 -4.86 3.28 -10.90
CA ASP A 95 -5.22 3.98 -12.12
C ASP A 95 -6.75 3.97 -12.28
N VAL A 96 -7.33 5.07 -12.77
CA VAL A 96 -8.80 5.30 -12.86
C VAL A 96 -9.55 4.28 -13.73
N TYR A 97 -8.85 3.42 -14.48
CA TYR A 97 -9.44 2.46 -15.42
C TYR A 97 -9.72 1.07 -14.83
N MET A 98 -9.42 0.86 -13.55
CA MET A 98 -9.69 -0.42 -12.90
C MET A 98 -11.13 -0.44 -12.37
N MET A 99 -11.97 -1.34 -12.92
CA MET A 99 -13.34 -1.60 -12.47
C MET A 99 -13.42 -2.30 -11.11
N GLN A 100 -12.28 -2.75 -10.56
CA GLN A 100 -12.21 -3.40 -9.26
C GLN A 100 -10.87 -3.10 -8.57
N CYS A 101 -10.93 -2.75 -7.29
CA CYS A 101 -9.73 -2.54 -6.49
C CYS A 101 -9.02 -3.88 -6.22
N PRO A 102 -7.74 -4.04 -6.59
CA PRO A 102 -7.01 -5.30 -6.38
C PRO A 102 -6.72 -5.58 -4.90
N VAL A 103 -6.81 -4.56 -4.04
CA VAL A 103 -6.51 -4.68 -2.61
C VAL A 103 -7.72 -5.12 -1.80
N CYS A 104 -8.90 -4.57 -2.10
CA CYS A 104 -10.10 -4.85 -1.31
C CYS A 104 -11.25 -5.46 -2.11
N GLY A 105 -11.06 -5.70 -3.42
CA GLY A 105 -12.08 -6.29 -4.29
C GLY A 105 -13.32 -5.43 -4.52
N VAL A 106 -13.34 -4.17 -4.05
CA VAL A 106 -14.49 -3.28 -4.31
C VAL A 106 -14.57 -3.01 -5.81
N ARG A 107 -15.75 -3.17 -6.38
CA ARG A 107 -16.00 -2.84 -7.78
C ARG A 107 -16.44 -1.38 -7.87
N PHE A 108 -15.98 -0.68 -8.89
CA PHE A 108 -16.38 0.68 -9.20
C PHE A 108 -17.28 0.61 -10.43
N GLY A 109 -18.54 1.00 -10.25
CA GLY A 109 -19.62 0.94 -11.24
C GLY A 109 -20.74 1.83 -10.76
#